data_AF-A0AAD7P1Q7-F1
#
_entry.id   AF-A0AAD7P1Q7-F1
#
_cell.length_a   1.000
_cell.length_b   1.000
_cell.length_c   1.000
_cell.angle_alpha   90.00
_cell.angle_beta   90.00
_cell.angle_gamma   90.00
#
_symmetry.space_group_name_H-M   'P 1'
#
loop_
_entity.id
_entity.type
_entity.pdbx_description
1 polymer ?
#
loop_
_entity_poly.entity_id
_entity_poly.type
_entity_poly.pdbx_seq_one_letter_code
_entity_poly.pdbx_strand_id
1 'polypeptide(L)'
;MVYYFSDINDGAVKPEPPTHFEQFFARYPLFQYDPSAPVSAQYQAMCPKYGFLGRTNSGEAKSEQELEADAARARFRLAMVRTFNDLFGTDVNDLKNWQSFCTVLEISPVPTKLRACRAAVRDVHVNLVDLVDWGIAKAEIHKFERLDELAAYTKKTGKFFPQSEAEAGGMLRFLLRRIA
;
A
#
# COMPACT_ATOMS: atom_id res chain seq x y z
N MET A 1 -55.78 8.71 -9.75
CA MET A 1 -54.76 8.28 -10.73
C MET A 1 -54.60 9.37 -11.77
N VAL A 2 -53.51 10.14 -11.69
CA VAL A 2 -52.85 10.79 -12.83
C VAL A 2 -51.38 10.88 -12.40
N TYR A 3 -50.49 10.18 -13.10
CA TYR A 3 -49.05 10.24 -12.85
C TYR A 3 -48.47 11.44 -13.60
N TYR A 4 -47.67 12.26 -12.92
CA TYR A 4 -46.69 13.13 -13.56
C TYR A 4 -45.30 12.64 -13.17
N PHE A 5 -44.50 12.29 -14.19
CA PHE A 5 -43.06 12.11 -14.08
C PHE A 5 -42.40 13.50 -13.97
N SER A 6 -41.48 13.64 -13.03
CA SER A 6 -40.38 14.59 -13.15
C SER A 6 -39.13 13.93 -12.60
N ASP A 7 -38.38 13.29 -13.50
CA ASP A 7 -36.99 12.93 -13.30
C ASP A 7 -36.17 14.21 -13.12
N ILE A 8 -35.68 14.44 -11.90
CA ILE A 8 -34.42 15.17 -11.70
C ILE A 8 -33.52 14.23 -10.92
N ASN A 9 -32.73 13.45 -11.69
CA ASN A 9 -31.52 12.82 -11.20
C ASN A 9 -30.52 13.95 -10.91
N ASP A 10 -30.55 14.47 -9.68
CA ASP A 10 -29.46 15.27 -9.16
C ASP A 10 -28.31 14.29 -8.91
N GLY A 11 -27.35 14.28 -9.84
CA GLY A 11 -26.19 13.40 -9.88
C GLY A 11 -25.19 13.69 -8.77
N ALA A 12 -25.65 13.75 -7.52
CA ALA A 12 -24.79 13.71 -6.36
C ALA A 12 -24.12 12.33 -6.30
N VAL A 13 -22.95 12.22 -6.93
CA VAL A 13 -21.99 11.16 -6.65
C VAL A 13 -21.78 11.18 -5.14
N LYS A 14 -22.31 10.15 -4.45
CA LYS A 14 -22.01 9.98 -3.03
C LYS A 14 -20.49 9.95 -2.91
N PRO A 15 -19.88 10.75 -2.02
CA PRO A 15 -18.43 10.74 -1.88
C PRO A 15 -18.00 9.31 -1.58
N GLU A 16 -17.02 8.82 -2.35
CA GLU A 16 -16.43 7.52 -2.06
C GLU A 16 -15.89 7.53 -0.62
N PRO A 17 -15.99 6.40 0.10
CA PRO A 17 -15.47 6.32 1.46
C PRO A 17 -13.97 6.67 1.44
N PRO A 18 -13.46 7.39 2.46
CA PRO A 18 -12.05 7.73 2.52
C PRO A 18 -11.18 6.47 2.48
N THR A 19 -10.18 6.49 1.62
CA THR A 19 -9.13 5.48 1.51
C THR A 19 -8.40 5.29 2.84
N HIS A 20 -7.67 4.19 2.98
CA HIS A 20 -6.90 3.93 4.20
C HIS A 20 -5.85 4.99 4.52
N PHE A 21 -5.28 5.64 3.49
CA PHE A 21 -4.33 6.73 3.70
C PHE A 21 -5.02 8.05 4.06
N GLU A 22 -6.19 8.36 3.49
CA GLU A 22 -6.95 9.53 3.93
C GLU A 22 -7.36 9.41 5.40
N GLN A 23 -7.82 8.23 5.83
CA GLN A 23 -8.12 7.96 7.24
C GLN A 23 -6.88 8.09 8.14
N PHE A 24 -5.72 7.67 7.65
CA PHE A 24 -4.45 7.80 8.37
C PHE A 24 -4.03 9.27 8.51
N PHE A 25 -3.92 10.01 7.39
CA PHE A 25 -3.41 11.37 7.37
C PHE A 25 -4.37 12.38 8.00
N ALA A 26 -5.69 12.12 8.04
CA ALA A 26 -6.67 12.93 8.76
C ALA A 26 -6.37 13.09 10.27
N ARG A 27 -5.57 12.18 10.86
CA ARG A 27 -5.13 12.26 12.25
C ARG A 27 -4.03 13.30 12.48
N TYR A 28 -3.45 13.82 11.40
CA TYR A 28 -2.27 14.67 11.40
C TYR A 28 -2.56 15.99 10.66
N PRO A 29 -3.42 16.89 11.20
CA PRO A 29 -3.92 18.08 10.51
C PRO A 29 -2.88 19.17 10.17
N LEU A 30 -1.68 19.12 10.74
CA LEU A 30 -0.56 20.01 10.41
C LEU A 30 0.17 19.59 9.11
N PHE A 31 -0.16 18.40 8.59
CA PHE A 31 0.34 17.89 7.33
C PHE A 31 -0.79 17.86 6.29
N GLN A 32 -0.57 18.51 5.16
CA GLN A 32 -1.50 18.48 4.04
C GLN A 32 -1.20 17.27 3.17
N TYR A 33 -2.10 16.28 3.19
CA TYR A 33 -2.02 15.09 2.35
C TYR A 33 -2.38 15.41 0.90
N ASP A 34 -1.56 14.92 -0.03
CA ASP A 34 -1.75 14.99 -1.47
C ASP A 34 -1.97 13.57 -2.03
N PRO A 35 -3.20 13.17 -2.37
CA PRO A 35 -3.48 11.81 -2.84
C PRO A 35 -2.84 11.48 -4.20
N SER A 36 -2.17 12.43 -4.87
CA SER A 36 -1.44 12.17 -6.12
C SER A 36 0.04 11.86 -5.92
N ALA A 37 0.56 11.97 -4.69
CA ALA A 37 1.98 11.78 -4.40
C ALA A 37 2.26 10.41 -3.73
N PRO A 38 3.48 9.84 -3.90
CA PRO A 38 3.88 8.59 -3.25
C PRO A 38 3.70 8.60 -1.73
N VAL A 39 3.02 7.61 -1.16
CA VAL A 39 2.61 7.63 0.26
C VAL A 39 3.80 7.58 1.22
N SER A 40 4.89 6.92 0.82
CA SER A 40 6.11 6.88 1.62
C SER A 40 6.76 8.26 1.75
N ALA A 41 6.77 9.04 0.66
CA ALA A 41 7.32 10.39 0.66
C ALA A 41 6.47 11.33 1.53
N GLN A 42 5.15 11.17 1.45
CA GLN A 42 4.22 11.93 2.29
C GLN A 42 4.37 11.61 3.78
N TYR A 43 4.49 10.33 4.14
CA TYR A 43 4.77 9.93 5.51
C TYR A 43 6.11 10.48 6.03
N GLN A 44 7.17 10.41 5.22
CA GLN A 44 8.47 10.98 5.55
C GLN A 44 8.41 12.50 5.76
N ALA A 45 7.66 13.22 4.92
CA ALA A 45 7.47 14.68 5.04
C ALA A 45 6.60 15.07 6.25
N MET A 46 5.67 14.22 6.66
CA MET A 46 4.84 14.40 7.85
C MET A 46 5.66 14.23 9.14
N CYS A 47 6.54 13.23 9.22
CA CYS A 47 7.24 12.85 10.45
C CYS A 47 7.94 14.03 11.19
N PRO A 48 8.74 14.89 10.54
CA PRO A 48 9.39 16.02 11.22
C PRO A 48 8.40 17.03 11.83
N LYS A 49 7.23 17.25 11.21
CA LYS A 49 6.20 18.19 11.70
C LYS A 49 5.61 17.78 13.05
N TYR A 50 5.69 16.49 13.36
CA TYR A 50 5.16 15.89 14.59
C TYR A 50 6.27 15.40 15.55
N GLY A 51 7.54 15.64 15.21
CA GLY A 51 8.68 15.18 16.00
C GLY A 51 8.86 13.66 15.99
N PHE A 52 8.43 12.97 14.94
CA PHE A 52 8.59 11.51 14.79
C PHE A 52 10.01 11.15 14.30
N LEU A 53 11.03 11.55 15.05
CA LEU A 53 12.45 11.53 14.65
C LEU A 53 13.16 10.16 14.85
N GLY A 54 12.42 9.10 15.15
CA GLY A 54 12.97 7.77 15.43
C GLY A 54 13.24 7.56 16.93
N ARG A 55 13.65 6.34 17.31
CA ARG A 55 13.90 5.99 18.71
C ARG A 55 15.23 6.56 19.19
N THR A 56 15.24 7.14 20.39
CA THR A 56 16.48 7.30 21.15
C THR A 56 16.75 6.01 21.92
N ASN A 57 17.93 5.41 21.75
CA ASN A 57 18.30 4.19 22.46
C ASN A 57 18.81 4.54 23.88
N SER A 58 18.00 5.26 24.67
CA SER A 58 18.39 5.81 25.97
C SER A 58 18.20 4.83 27.13
N GLY A 59 17.50 3.71 26.92
CA GLY A 59 17.14 2.77 27.99
C GLY A 59 16.05 3.30 28.93
N GLU A 60 15.52 4.50 28.66
CA GLU A 60 14.45 5.14 29.43
C GLU A 60 13.06 4.69 28.96
N ALA A 61 12.05 4.96 29.80
CA ALA A 61 10.67 4.80 29.38
C ALA A 61 10.35 5.75 28.21
N LYS A 62 9.57 5.26 27.25
CA LYS A 62 9.16 6.06 26.10
C LYS A 62 8.35 7.27 26.53
N SER A 63 8.70 8.43 26.01
CA SER A 63 7.86 9.61 26.06
C SER A 63 6.53 9.38 25.33
N GLU A 64 5.52 10.18 25.65
CA GLU A 64 4.23 10.16 24.94
C GLU A 64 4.41 10.40 23.43
N GLN A 65 5.35 11.27 23.05
CA GLN A 65 5.69 11.54 21.66
C GLN A 65 6.26 10.30 20.95
N GLU A 66 7.14 9.54 21.61
CA GLU A 66 7.67 8.30 21.05
C GLU A 66 6.61 7.20 20.94
N LEU A 67 5.69 7.14 21.91
CA LEU A 67 4.54 6.23 21.86
C LEU A 67 3.63 6.56 20.67
N GLU A 68 3.30 7.84 20.46
CA GLU A 68 2.50 8.23 19.29
C GLU A 68 3.27 8.07 17.98
N ALA A 69 4.59 8.27 17.96
CA ALA A 69 5.40 7.99 16.77
C ALA A 69 5.38 6.48 16.41
N ASP A 70 5.46 5.59 17.42
CA ASP A 70 5.30 4.14 17.23
C ASP A 70 3.90 3.78 16.74
N ALA A 71 2.87 4.41 17.30
CA ALA A 71 1.48 4.19 16.91
C ALA A 71 1.19 4.72 15.49
N ALA A 72 1.73 5.88 15.12
CA ALA A 72 1.68 6.44 13.77
C ALA A 72 2.35 5.48 12.76
N ARG A 73 3.55 4.98 13.08
CA ARG A 73 4.23 3.96 12.26
C ARG A 73 3.36 2.72 12.06
N ALA A 74 2.72 2.22 13.13
CA ALA A 74 1.86 1.04 13.05
C ALA A 74 0.61 1.30 12.19
N ARG A 75 -0.06 2.45 12.34
CA ARG A 75 -1.24 2.82 11.55
C ARG A 75 -0.90 3.04 10.07
N PHE A 76 0.24 3.66 9.77
CA PHE A 76 0.71 3.83 8.39
C PHE A 76 0.97 2.48 7.72
N ARG A 77 1.60 1.54 8.45
CA ARG A 77 1.83 0.17 7.98
C ARG A 77 0.53 -0.59 7.73
N LEU A 78 -0.42 -0.46 8.64
CA LEU A 78 -1.77 -1.03 8.47
C LEU A 78 -2.46 -0.47 7.21
N ALA A 79 -2.36 0.84 6.97
CA ALA A 79 -2.92 1.46 5.77
C ALA A 79 -2.29 0.92 4.48
N MET A 80 -0.98 0.71 4.45
CA MET A 80 -0.29 0.06 3.32
C MET A 80 -0.82 -1.36 3.07
N VAL A 81 -0.94 -2.19 4.11
CA VAL A 81 -1.41 -3.58 3.98
C VAL A 81 -2.85 -3.63 3.48
N ARG A 82 -3.75 -2.82 4.06
CA ARG A 82 -5.14 -2.79 3.65
C ARG A 82 -5.31 -2.29 2.22
N THR A 83 -4.60 -1.23 1.84
CA THR A 83 -4.64 -0.72 0.46
C THR A 83 -4.15 -1.77 -0.53
N PHE A 84 -3.09 -2.51 -0.20
CA PHE A 84 -2.64 -3.63 -1.03
C PHE A 84 -3.74 -4.70 -1.18
N ASN A 85 -4.38 -5.07 -0.08
CA ASN A 85 -5.42 -6.09 -0.06
C ASN A 85 -6.67 -5.66 -0.86
N ASP A 86 -7.04 -4.38 -0.85
CA ASP A 86 -8.13 -3.85 -1.66
C ASP A 86 -7.80 -3.89 -3.16
N LEU A 87 -6.54 -3.61 -3.52
CA LEU A 87 -6.09 -3.59 -4.92
C LEU A 87 -5.99 -4.99 -5.53
N PHE A 88 -5.46 -5.95 -4.77
CA PHE A 88 -5.06 -7.25 -5.31
C PHE A 88 -5.85 -8.42 -4.74
N GLY A 89 -6.62 -8.22 -3.69
CA GLY A 89 -7.40 -9.25 -3.02
C GLY A 89 -6.61 -10.06 -1.99
N THR A 90 -7.36 -10.76 -1.14
CA THR A 90 -6.84 -11.59 -0.05
C THR A 90 -7.01 -13.09 -0.29
N ASP A 91 -7.83 -13.51 -1.26
CA ASP A 91 -8.01 -14.94 -1.57
C ASP A 91 -6.91 -15.46 -2.50
N VAL A 92 -6.05 -16.32 -1.94
CA VAL A 92 -4.94 -16.96 -2.65
C VAL A 92 -5.38 -18.01 -3.67
N ASN A 93 -6.65 -18.41 -3.64
CA ASN A 93 -7.24 -19.38 -4.53
C ASN A 93 -8.06 -18.73 -5.66
N ASP A 94 -8.24 -17.41 -5.62
CA ASP A 94 -8.95 -16.67 -6.66
C ASP A 94 -8.03 -16.44 -7.87
N LEU A 95 -8.26 -17.21 -8.93
CA LEU A 95 -7.53 -17.07 -10.19
C LEU A 95 -7.63 -15.65 -10.78
N LYS A 96 -8.78 -14.98 -10.66
CA LYS A 96 -8.96 -13.64 -11.25
C LYS A 96 -8.05 -12.63 -10.56
N ASN A 97 -7.94 -12.67 -9.24
CA ASN A 97 -7.01 -11.80 -8.51
C ASN A 97 -5.57 -12.01 -8.97
N TRP A 98 -5.14 -13.26 -9.15
CA TRP A 98 -3.80 -13.57 -9.68
C TRP A 98 -3.59 -13.10 -11.13
N GLN A 99 -4.61 -13.19 -11.99
CA GLN A 99 -4.55 -12.73 -13.38
C GLN A 99 -4.53 -11.20 -13.50
N SER A 100 -5.34 -10.51 -12.70
CA SER A 100 -5.27 -9.05 -12.56
C SER A 100 -3.88 -8.64 -12.13
N PHE A 101 -3.29 -9.36 -11.18
CA PHE A 101 -1.95 -9.04 -10.71
C PHE A 101 -0.87 -9.31 -11.75
N CYS A 102 -0.98 -10.41 -12.52
CA CYS A 102 -0.12 -10.65 -13.69
C CYS A 102 -0.20 -9.50 -14.70
N THR A 103 -1.40 -8.94 -14.92
CA THR A 103 -1.61 -7.80 -15.82
C THR A 103 -0.92 -6.55 -15.31
N VAL A 104 -1.04 -6.24 -14.00
CA VAL A 104 -0.36 -5.09 -13.37
C VAL A 104 1.15 -5.21 -13.43
N LEU A 105 1.70 -6.42 -13.30
CA LEU A 105 3.14 -6.68 -13.44
C LEU A 105 3.61 -6.82 -14.89
N GLU A 106 2.69 -6.66 -15.85
CA GLU A 106 2.92 -6.80 -17.30
C GLU A 106 3.48 -8.18 -17.69
N ILE A 107 3.05 -9.23 -16.98
CA ILE A 107 3.35 -10.62 -17.33
C ILE A 107 2.51 -11.01 -18.55
N SER A 108 3.19 -11.33 -19.66
CA SER A 108 2.55 -11.72 -20.91
C SER A 108 3.15 -13.02 -21.48
N PRO A 109 2.32 -13.99 -21.92
CA PRO A 109 0.86 -14.00 -21.82
C PRO A 109 0.40 -14.20 -20.37
N VAL A 110 -0.76 -13.64 -20.00
CA VAL A 110 -1.36 -13.85 -18.67
C VAL A 110 -1.70 -15.35 -18.51
N PRO A 111 -1.14 -16.04 -17.50
CA PRO A 111 -1.39 -17.47 -17.36
C PRO A 111 -2.85 -17.78 -17.04
N THR A 112 -3.35 -18.92 -17.51
CA THR A 112 -4.74 -19.37 -17.30
C THR A 112 -4.91 -20.30 -16.11
N LYS A 113 -3.81 -20.69 -15.46
CA LYS A 113 -3.80 -21.61 -14.31
C LYS A 113 -3.26 -20.90 -13.08
N LEU A 114 -3.93 -21.15 -11.94
CA LEU A 114 -3.61 -20.54 -10.66
C LEU A 114 -2.14 -20.78 -10.24
N ARG A 115 -1.67 -22.02 -10.38
CA ARG A 115 -0.26 -22.37 -10.08
C ARG A 115 0.72 -21.61 -10.97
N ALA A 116 0.39 -21.39 -12.24
CA ALA A 116 1.25 -20.69 -13.18
C ALA A 116 1.30 -19.17 -12.89
N CYS A 117 0.16 -18.56 -12.56
CA CYS A 117 0.13 -17.15 -12.14
C CYS A 117 0.98 -16.93 -10.87
N ARG A 118 0.81 -17.79 -9.86
CA ARG A 118 1.61 -17.72 -8.62
C ARG A 118 3.11 -17.84 -8.87
N ALA A 119 3.51 -18.75 -9.76
CA ALA A 119 4.92 -18.91 -10.11
C ALA A 119 5.45 -17.66 -10.83
N ALA A 120 4.74 -17.17 -11.85
CA ALA A 120 5.15 -16.00 -12.61
C ALA A 120 5.27 -14.74 -11.74
N VAL A 121 4.28 -14.48 -10.88
CA VAL A 121 4.31 -13.35 -9.94
C VAL A 121 5.47 -13.46 -8.95
N ARG A 122 5.79 -14.67 -8.48
CA ARG A 122 6.91 -14.88 -7.54
C ARG A 122 8.26 -14.56 -8.20
N ASP A 123 8.38 -14.78 -9.50
CA ASP A 123 9.64 -14.60 -10.22
C ASP A 123 9.89 -13.12 -10.61
N VAL A 124 8.92 -12.22 -10.36
CA VAL A 124 9.09 -10.77 -10.50
C VAL A 124 9.65 -10.16 -9.21
N HIS A 125 10.71 -9.37 -9.33
CA HIS A 125 11.22 -8.55 -8.23
C HIS A 125 10.65 -7.13 -8.36
N VAL A 126 9.80 -6.73 -7.41
CA VAL A 126 9.13 -5.42 -7.38
C VAL A 126 9.03 -4.95 -5.93
N ASN A 127 9.08 -3.63 -5.71
CA ASN A 127 8.84 -3.07 -4.38
C ASN A 127 7.33 -2.99 -4.12
N LEU A 128 6.87 -3.54 -3.00
CA LEU A 128 5.44 -3.58 -2.66
C LEU A 128 4.83 -2.20 -2.38
N VAL A 129 5.64 -1.23 -1.94
CA VAL A 129 5.19 0.15 -1.79
C VAL A 129 4.92 0.78 -3.16
N ASP A 130 5.71 0.45 -4.19
CA ASP A 130 5.45 0.93 -5.56
C ASP A 130 4.12 0.39 -6.10
N LEU A 131 3.73 -0.84 -5.74
CA LEU A 131 2.41 -1.38 -6.09
C LEU A 131 1.26 -0.64 -5.41
N VAL A 132 1.46 -0.21 -4.15
CA VAL A 132 0.49 0.63 -3.43
C VAL A 132 0.42 2.01 -4.07
N ASP A 133 1.57 2.64 -4.34
CA ASP A 133 1.66 3.95 -4.99
C ASP A 133 1.02 3.94 -6.40
N TRP A 134 1.21 2.86 -7.15
CA TRP A 134 0.54 2.63 -8.44
C TRP A 134 -0.99 2.57 -8.30
N GLY A 135 -1.49 1.91 -7.25
CA GLY A 135 -2.92 1.81 -6.99
C GLY A 135 -3.57 3.17 -6.70
N ILE A 136 -2.84 4.03 -5.98
CA ILE A 136 -3.33 5.34 -5.52
C ILE A 136 -3.21 6.40 -6.62
N ALA A 137 -2.00 6.55 -7.19
CA ALA A 137 -1.64 7.69 -8.03
C ALA A 137 -1.23 7.28 -9.45
N LYS A 138 -1.36 5.99 -9.82
CA LYS A 138 -0.85 5.45 -11.09
C LYS A 138 0.65 5.72 -11.30
N ALA A 139 1.40 5.77 -10.19
CA ALA A 139 2.85 5.87 -10.20
C ALA A 139 3.51 4.68 -10.91
N GLU A 140 4.75 4.86 -11.36
CA GLU A 140 5.51 3.83 -12.05
C GLU A 140 5.90 2.66 -11.14
N ILE A 141 5.69 1.43 -11.63
CA ILE A 141 6.12 0.21 -10.96
C ILE A 141 7.51 -0.16 -11.47
N HIS A 142 8.51 -0.15 -10.58
CA HIS A 142 9.87 -0.55 -10.92
C HIS A 142 10.03 -2.07 -10.78
N LYS A 143 10.32 -2.73 -11.89
CA LYS A 143 10.70 -4.15 -11.93
C LYS A 143 12.22 -4.28 -11.93
N PHE A 144 12.73 -5.21 -11.14
CA PHE A 144 14.15 -5.49 -11.01
C PHE A 144 14.45 -6.88 -11.55
N GLU A 145 15.61 -7.04 -12.17
CA GLU A 145 16.04 -8.36 -12.65
C GLU A 145 16.47 -9.22 -11.47
N ARG A 146 17.07 -8.59 -10.45
CA ARG A 146 17.68 -9.29 -9.32
C ARG A 146 17.16 -8.80 -7.97
N LEU A 147 17.20 -9.70 -7.00
CA LEU A 147 16.78 -9.40 -5.62
C LEU A 147 17.66 -8.34 -4.94
N ASP A 148 18.95 -8.30 -5.24
CA ASP A 148 19.89 -7.32 -4.67
C ASP A 148 19.65 -5.89 -5.22
N GLU A 149 19.23 -5.77 -6.47
CA GLU A 149 18.78 -4.49 -7.04
C GLU A 149 17.52 -3.99 -6.34
N LEU A 150 16.52 -4.87 -6.14
CA LEU A 150 15.33 -4.55 -5.35
C LEU A 150 15.70 -4.15 -3.91
N ALA A 151 16.64 -4.86 -3.28
CA ALA A 151 17.11 -4.54 -1.93
C ALA A 151 17.80 -3.17 -1.89
N ALA A 152 18.69 -2.88 -2.84
CA ALA A 152 19.38 -1.60 -2.96
C ALA A 152 18.38 -0.45 -3.17
N TYR A 153 17.41 -0.63 -4.07
CA TYR A 153 16.33 0.34 -4.30
C TYR A 153 15.51 0.59 -3.03
N THR A 154 15.10 -0.48 -2.36
CA THR A 154 14.27 -0.40 -1.14
C THR A 154 15.00 0.33 -0.03
N LYS A 155 16.29 0.04 0.19
CA LYS A 155 17.13 0.71 1.19
C LYS A 155 17.36 2.17 0.84
N LYS A 156 17.69 2.47 -0.43
CA LYS A 156 17.95 3.82 -0.93
C LYS A 156 16.73 4.74 -0.79
N THR A 157 15.54 4.22 -1.07
CA THR A 157 14.28 5.00 -1.05
C THR A 157 13.58 4.97 0.31
N GLY A 158 13.95 4.05 1.19
CA GLY A 158 13.25 3.81 2.46
C GLY A 158 11.86 3.19 2.27
N LYS A 159 11.53 2.65 1.09
CA LYS A 159 10.24 2.04 0.76
C LYS A 159 10.10 0.63 1.37
N PHE A 160 10.15 0.54 2.69
CA PHE A 160 10.00 -0.72 3.41
C PHE A 160 8.53 -1.07 3.60
N PHE A 161 8.07 -2.10 2.90
CA PHE A 161 6.76 -2.66 3.13
C PHE A 161 6.73 -3.47 4.44
N PRO A 162 5.69 -3.33 5.28
CA PRO A 162 5.61 -4.03 6.54
C PRO A 162 5.55 -5.55 6.35
N GLN A 163 6.45 -6.25 7.03
CA GLN A 163 6.32 -7.69 7.25
C GLN A 163 5.41 -7.90 8.46
N SER A 164 4.09 -7.86 8.27
CA SER A 164 3.14 -8.19 9.35
C SER A 164 2.63 -9.61 9.13
N GLU A 165 3.20 -10.60 9.80
CA GLU A 165 2.71 -12.00 9.72
C GLU A 165 1.24 -12.15 10.11
N ALA A 166 0.70 -11.23 10.93
CA ALA A 166 -0.70 -11.18 11.34
C ALA A 166 -1.67 -10.64 10.25
N GLU A 167 -1.17 -9.92 9.23
CA GLU A 167 -1.98 -9.31 8.16
C GLU A 167 -1.48 -9.66 6.74
N ALA A 168 -0.30 -10.26 6.63
CA ALA A 168 0.24 -10.91 5.43
C ALA A 168 -0.45 -12.27 5.19
N GLY A 169 -1.71 -12.38 5.56
CA GLY A 169 -2.62 -13.33 4.96
C GLY A 169 -2.77 -13.00 3.47
N GLY A 170 -3.25 -13.97 2.71
CA GLY A 170 -3.58 -13.71 1.31
C GLY A 170 -2.39 -13.66 0.36
N MET A 171 -2.48 -12.77 -0.64
CA MET A 171 -1.52 -12.72 -1.75
C MET A 171 -0.16 -12.12 -1.35
N LEU A 172 -0.12 -11.24 -0.36
CA LEU A 172 1.09 -10.58 0.15
C LEU A 172 2.21 -11.57 0.49
N ARG A 173 1.89 -12.71 1.13
CA ARG A 173 2.90 -13.71 1.53
C ARG A 173 3.70 -14.31 0.37
N PHE A 174 3.18 -14.28 -0.85
CA PHE A 174 3.88 -14.80 -2.03
C PHE A 174 4.89 -13.81 -2.59
N LEU A 175 4.78 -12.54 -2.21
CA LEU A 175 5.62 -11.46 -2.71
C LEU A 175 6.67 -10.99 -1.72
N LEU A 176 6.40 -11.15 -0.42
CA LEU A 176 7.36 -10.77 0.60
C LEU A 176 8.70 -11.47 0.34
N ARG A 177 9.77 -10.68 0.30
CA ARG A 177 11.16 -11.14 0.20
C ARG A 177 11.90 -10.59 1.40
N ARG A 178 12.71 -11.44 2.03
CA ARG A 178 13.73 -10.95 2.96
C ARG A 178 14.84 -10.32 2.13
N ILE A 179 15.00 -9.01 2.27
CA ILE A 179 16.14 -8.27 1.74
C ILE A 179 17.17 -8.15 2.85
N ALA A 180 18.40 -8.64 2.60
CA ALA A 180 19.54 -8.50 3.50
C ALA A 180 20.21 -7.15 3.29
#